data_AF-D2HMU1-F1
#
_entry.id   AF-D2HMU1-F1
#
_cell.length_a   1.000
_cell.length_b   1.000
_cell.length_c   1.000
_cell.angle_alpha   90.00
_cell.angle_beta   90.00
_cell.angle_gamma   90.00
#
_symmetry.space_group_name_H-M   'P 1'
#
loop_
_entity.id
_entity.type
_entity.pdbx_description
1 polymer ?
#
loop_
_entity_poly.entity_id
_entity_poly.type
_entity_poly.pdbx_seq_one_letter_code
_entity_poly.pdbx_strand_id
1 'polypeptide(L)'
;MPYTDAVIHEIQRLGDVIPLGIPRSVIKDTHFRGYHLPKDTTVYPILSSVLHDPCHFEKPEAFHPGHFLDAEGNFRTQGAFIPFSLGRRLCLGESLARSELFLILTSVLQNFTLGSPKALEDIDITSQRNGLLKMPPEFKLCFLPR
;
A
#
# COMPACT_ATOMS: atom_id res chain seq x y z
N MET A 1 -8.68 11.33 -11.55
CA MET A 1 -10.04 11.03 -11.06
C MET A 1 -9.93 10.97 -9.55
N PRO A 2 -10.10 12.09 -8.82
CA PRO A 2 -9.53 12.25 -7.47
C PRO A 2 -9.88 11.12 -6.50
N TYR A 3 -11.15 10.71 -6.48
CA TYR A 3 -11.61 9.61 -5.64
C TYR A 3 -11.05 8.25 -6.05
N THR A 4 -10.91 7.99 -7.36
CA THR A 4 -10.29 6.76 -7.86
C THR A 4 -8.81 6.70 -7.48
N ASP A 5 -8.10 7.81 -7.62
CA ASP A 5 -6.69 7.91 -7.22
C ASP A 5 -6.56 7.67 -5.70
N ALA A 6 -7.42 8.27 -4.89
CA ALA A 6 -7.47 8.06 -3.44
C ALA A 6 -7.78 6.60 -3.06
N VAL A 7 -8.74 5.96 -3.74
CA VAL A 7 -9.08 4.54 -3.52
C VAL A 7 -7.88 3.64 -3.83
N ILE A 8 -7.18 3.85 -4.95
CA ILE A 8 -6.00 3.06 -5.32
C ILE A 8 -4.90 3.22 -4.26
N HIS A 9 -4.66 4.45 -3.81
CA HIS A 9 -3.65 4.71 -2.77
C HIS A 9 -4.03 4.05 -1.44
N GLU A 10 -5.31 4.10 -1.04
CA GLU A 10 -5.77 3.44 0.17
C GLU A 10 -5.72 1.91 0.07
N ILE A 11 -5.99 1.33 -1.10
CA ILE A 11 -5.80 -0.11 -1.37
C ILE A 11 -4.33 -0.48 -1.14
N GLN A 12 -3.39 0.30 -1.67
CA GLN A 12 -1.96 0.02 -1.49
C GLN A 12 -1.48 0.20 -0.04
N ARG A 13 -2.00 1.23 0.65
CA ARG A 13 -1.64 1.55 2.03
C ARG A 13 -2.08 0.43 2.97
N LEU A 14 -3.38 0.09 2.94
CA LEU A 14 -3.95 -0.94 3.81
C LEU A 14 -3.50 -2.35 3.40
N GLY A 15 -3.34 -2.59 2.09
CA GLY A 15 -2.86 -3.86 1.57
C GLY A 15 -1.45 -4.22 2.01
N ASP A 16 -0.59 -3.21 2.23
CA ASP A 16 0.73 -3.33 2.88
C ASP A 16 1.52 -4.55 2.41
N VAL A 17 1.60 -4.73 1.08
CA VAL A 17 1.99 -5.99 0.45
C VAL A 17 3.39 -6.45 0.87
N ILE A 18 4.32 -5.53 1.18
CA ILE A 18 5.69 -5.83 1.60
C ILE A 18 6.00 -5.12 2.93
N PRO A 19 5.48 -5.61 4.07
CA PRO A 19 5.48 -4.87 5.33
C PRO A 19 6.88 -4.57 5.89
N LEU A 20 7.85 -5.45 5.64
CA LEU A 20 9.24 -5.28 6.10
C LEU A 20 10.16 -4.64 5.03
N GLY A 21 9.60 -4.27 3.89
CA GLY A 21 10.36 -3.87 2.71
C GLY A 21 11.34 -4.96 2.25
N ILE A 22 12.28 -4.56 1.38
CA ILE A 22 13.40 -5.41 0.98
C ILE A 22 14.60 -5.08 1.86
N PRO A 23 15.32 -6.09 2.43
CA PRO A 23 16.50 -5.86 3.23
C PRO A 23 17.49 -4.92 2.54
N ARG A 24 18.01 -3.97 3.32
CA ARG A 24 19.09 -3.07 2.93
C ARG A 24 20.36 -3.49 3.63
N SER A 25 21.49 -2.99 3.14
CA SER A 25 22.78 -3.14 3.81
C SER A 25 23.54 -1.83 3.73
N VAL A 26 24.20 -1.44 4.83
CA VAL A 26 25.02 -0.23 4.86
C VAL A 26 26.32 -0.45 4.09
N ILE A 27 26.63 0.42 3.14
CA ILE A 27 27.78 0.24 2.22
C ILE A 27 29.14 0.56 2.84
N LYS A 28 29.13 1.16 4.04
CA LYS A 28 30.30 1.51 4.86
C LYS A 28 29.86 1.66 6.32
N ASP A 29 30.83 1.68 7.21
CA ASP A 29 30.63 2.06 8.61
C ASP A 29 29.84 3.36 8.69
N THR A 30 28.70 3.30 9.37
CA THR A 30 27.70 4.37 9.41
C THR A 30 27.32 4.67 10.84
N HIS A 31 27.42 5.93 11.25
CA HIS A 31 26.86 6.38 12.52
C HIS A 31 25.42 6.87 12.29
N PHE A 32 24.45 6.28 12.97
CA PHE A 32 23.04 6.64 12.84
C PHE A 32 22.39 6.74 14.22
N ARG A 33 21.84 7.92 14.55
CA ARG A 33 21.16 8.19 15.84
C ARG A 33 21.96 7.75 17.08
N GLY A 34 23.29 7.93 17.05
CA GLY A 34 24.19 7.56 18.14
C GLY A 34 24.72 6.12 18.11
N TYR A 35 24.24 5.28 17.18
CA TYR A 35 24.71 3.91 17.00
C TYR A 35 25.78 3.82 15.90
N HIS A 36 26.79 2.98 16.09
CA HIS A 36 27.73 2.58 15.04
C HIS A 36 27.21 1.31 14.37
N LEU A 37 26.98 1.39 13.07
CA LEU A 37 26.58 0.29 12.19
C LEU A 37 27.80 -0.06 11.33
N PRO A 38 28.47 -1.20 11.58
CA PRO A 38 29.56 -1.66 10.73
C PRO A 38 29.10 -1.84 9.28
N LYS A 39 30.03 -1.67 8.33
CA LYS A 39 29.79 -2.02 6.92
C LYS A 39 29.11 -3.40 6.81
N ASP A 40 28.22 -3.52 5.85
CA ASP A 40 27.46 -4.73 5.52
C ASP A 40 26.34 -5.10 6.52
N THR A 41 26.14 -4.31 7.59
CA THR A 41 25.00 -4.48 8.50
C THR A 41 23.67 -4.43 7.76
N THR A 42 22.87 -5.49 7.89
CA THR A 42 21.52 -5.59 7.32
C THR A 42 20.53 -4.71 8.07
N VAL A 43 19.72 -3.96 7.34
CA VAL A 43 18.69 -3.06 7.88
C VAL A 43 17.36 -3.34 7.19
N TYR A 44 16.30 -3.56 7.96
CA TYR A 44 14.94 -3.71 7.46
C TYR A 44 14.18 -2.38 7.56
N PRO A 45 13.76 -1.77 6.44
CA PRO A 45 12.87 -0.62 6.47
C PRO A 45 11.44 -1.12 6.70
N ILE A 46 10.96 -1.05 7.94
CA ILE A 46 9.62 -1.52 8.33
C ILE A 46 8.56 -0.58 7.71
N LEU A 47 8.20 -0.79 6.44
CA LEU A 47 7.26 0.04 5.69
C LEU A 47 5.88 0.06 6.36
N SER A 48 5.44 -1.08 6.90
CA SER A 48 4.18 -1.22 7.62
C SER A 48 4.03 -0.19 8.74
N SER A 49 5.13 0.13 9.44
CA SER A 49 5.11 1.12 10.54
C SER A 49 4.77 2.54 10.06
N VAL A 50 5.11 2.87 8.81
CA VAL A 50 4.85 4.18 8.22
C VAL A 50 3.47 4.21 7.56
N LEU A 51 3.07 3.12 6.88
CA LEU A 51 1.77 3.01 6.21
C LEU A 51 0.58 2.94 7.17
N HIS A 52 0.82 2.59 8.44
CA HIS A 52 -0.18 2.55 9.51
C HIS A 52 0.13 3.55 10.64
N ASP A 53 0.99 4.54 10.40
CA ASP A 53 1.34 5.52 11.42
C ASP A 53 0.12 6.40 11.78
N PRO A 54 -0.38 6.36 13.03
CA PRO A 54 -1.53 7.17 13.45
C PRO A 54 -1.25 8.68 13.43
N CYS A 55 0.01 9.10 13.36
CA CYS A 55 0.37 10.51 13.19
C CYS A 55 0.08 11.01 11.77
N HIS A 56 -0.04 10.10 10.80
CA HIS A 56 -0.23 10.42 9.38
C HIS A 56 -1.59 9.97 8.83
N PHE A 57 -2.19 8.94 9.42
CA PHE A 57 -3.47 8.37 9.00
C PHE A 57 -4.44 8.33 10.19
N GLU A 58 -5.58 9.01 10.06
CA GLU A 58 -6.58 9.12 11.13
C GLU A 58 -7.16 7.76 11.52
N LYS A 59 -7.39 6.88 10.53
CA LYS A 59 -8.00 5.55 10.70
C LYS A 59 -7.07 4.48 10.12
N PRO A 60 -5.88 4.26 10.71
CA PRO A 60 -4.80 3.50 10.08
C PRO A 60 -5.18 2.05 9.78
N GLU A 61 -6.04 1.44 10.60
CA GLU A 61 -6.48 0.05 10.41
C GLU A 61 -7.75 -0.10 9.55
N ALA A 62 -8.39 1.01 9.16
CA ALA A 62 -9.61 0.99 8.36
C ALA A 62 -9.31 1.36 6.90
N PHE A 63 -10.09 0.80 5.98
CA PHE A 63 -10.12 1.27 4.61
C PHE A 63 -10.85 2.62 4.54
N HIS A 64 -10.11 3.71 4.35
CA HIS A 64 -10.66 5.05 4.30
C HIS A 64 -9.98 5.93 3.23
N PRO A 65 -10.57 6.04 2.01
CA PRO A 65 -10.01 6.86 0.94
C PRO A 65 -9.82 8.35 1.31
N GLY A 66 -10.53 8.84 2.33
CA GLY A 66 -10.37 10.19 2.87
C GLY A 66 -8.95 10.52 3.35
N HIS A 67 -8.11 9.51 3.64
CA HIS A 67 -6.68 9.72 3.93
C HIS A 67 -5.91 10.42 2.81
N PHE A 68 -6.38 10.30 1.57
CA PHE A 68 -5.76 10.83 0.35
C PHE A 68 -6.61 11.91 -0.33
N LEU A 69 -7.55 12.51 0.40
CA LEU A 69 -8.38 13.61 -0.07
C LEU A 69 -8.21 14.82 0.84
N ASP A 70 -8.24 16.03 0.26
CA ASP A 70 -8.38 17.27 1.04
C ASP A 70 -9.86 17.58 1.33
N ALA A 71 -10.12 18.69 2.04
CA ALA A 71 -11.48 19.08 2.44
C ALA A 71 -12.38 19.39 1.24
N GLU A 72 -11.78 19.80 0.12
CA GLU A 72 -12.43 20.10 -1.14
C GLU A 72 -12.62 18.86 -2.04
N GLY A 73 -12.11 17.70 -1.62
CA GLY A 73 -12.21 16.44 -2.34
C GLY A 73 -11.17 16.26 -3.45
N ASN A 74 -10.14 17.09 -3.50
CA ASN A 74 -9.01 16.89 -4.39
C ASN A 74 -8.06 15.82 -3.85
N PHE A 75 -7.39 15.13 -4.76
CA PHE A 75 -6.40 14.13 -4.39
C PHE A 75 -5.17 14.80 -3.75
N ARG A 76 -4.77 14.29 -2.58
CA ARG A 76 -3.59 14.73 -1.85
C ARG A 76 -2.76 13.51 -1.47
N THR A 77 -1.47 13.53 -1.82
CA THR A 77 -0.53 12.50 -1.36
C THR A 77 -0.05 12.79 0.07
N GLN A 78 0.34 11.74 0.79
CA GLN A 78 0.91 11.80 2.13
C GLN A 78 2.41 11.45 2.06
N GLY A 79 3.27 12.18 2.78
CA GLY A 79 4.70 11.84 2.82
C GLY A 79 5.00 10.44 3.40
N ALA A 80 4.08 9.93 4.22
CA ALA A 80 4.10 8.58 4.78
C ALA A 80 3.65 7.48 3.80
N PHE A 81 3.15 7.85 2.61
CA PHE A 81 2.74 6.88 1.60
C PHE A 81 3.94 6.37 0.80
N ILE A 82 4.56 5.29 1.29
CA ILE A 82 5.78 4.70 0.72
C ILE A 82 5.66 3.19 0.40
N PRO A 83 4.58 2.71 -0.25
CA PRO A 83 4.43 1.28 -0.55
C PRO A 83 5.52 0.74 -1.50
N PHE A 84 6.18 1.63 -2.24
CA PHE A 84 7.28 1.33 -3.15
C PHE A 84 8.67 1.59 -2.54
N SER A 85 8.76 1.70 -1.21
CA SER A 85 9.95 2.18 -0.49
C SER A 85 10.30 3.63 -0.86
N LEU A 86 11.48 4.10 -0.44
CA LEU A 86 12.01 5.41 -0.77
C LEU A 86 13.53 5.39 -0.98
N GLY A 87 14.08 6.50 -1.46
CA GLY A 87 15.51 6.72 -1.60
C GLY A 87 16.13 6.01 -2.81
N ARG A 88 17.45 5.76 -2.76
CA ARG A 88 18.26 5.31 -3.91
C ARG A 88 17.85 3.97 -4.53
N ARG A 89 17.04 3.18 -3.83
CA ARG A 89 16.46 1.96 -4.42
C ARG A 89 14.97 1.85 -4.14
N LEU A 90 14.27 2.97 -4.30
CA LEU A 90 12.84 2.98 -4.55
C LEU A 90 12.50 2.01 -5.71
N CYS A 91 11.26 1.53 -5.74
CA CYS A 91 10.84 0.58 -6.76
C CYS A 91 11.02 1.15 -8.17
N LEU A 92 11.90 0.55 -8.97
CA LEU A 92 12.12 0.96 -10.36
C LEU A 92 10.82 0.89 -11.19
N GLY A 93 9.92 -0.03 -10.85
CA GLY A 93 8.64 -0.23 -11.52
C GLY A 93 7.49 0.62 -10.98
N GLU A 94 7.72 1.58 -10.07
CA GLU A 94 6.63 2.35 -9.45
C GLU A 94 5.70 3.02 -10.48
N SER A 95 6.26 3.68 -11.50
CA SER A 95 5.47 4.38 -12.52
C SER A 95 4.61 3.41 -13.35
N LEU A 96 5.18 2.25 -13.69
CA LEU A 96 4.47 1.20 -14.40
C LEU A 96 3.34 0.63 -13.54
N ALA A 97 3.63 0.23 -12.30
CA ALA A 97 2.66 -0.33 -11.38
C ALA A 97 1.49 0.63 -11.10
N ARG A 98 1.77 1.93 -10.90
CA ARG A 98 0.71 2.95 -10.73
C ARG A 98 -0.20 3.04 -11.96
N SER A 99 0.39 2.99 -13.16
CA SER A 99 -0.37 3.02 -14.42
C SER A 99 -1.21 1.76 -14.60
N GLU A 100 -0.64 0.59 -14.34
CA GLU A 100 -1.34 -0.69 -14.41
C GLU A 100 -2.51 -0.76 -13.42
N LEU A 101 -2.29 -0.39 -12.15
CA LEU A 101 -3.34 -0.36 -11.13
C LEU A 101 -4.51 0.53 -11.56
N PHE A 102 -4.19 1.73 -12.07
CA PHE A 102 -5.21 2.66 -12.53
C PHE A 102 -5.99 2.10 -13.72
N LEU A 103 -5.29 1.67 -14.77
CA LEU A 103 -5.92 1.20 -16.01
C LEU A 103 -6.75 -0.07 -15.78
N ILE A 104 -6.21 -1.05 -15.05
CA ILE A 104 -6.92 -2.31 -14.77
C ILE A 104 -8.17 -2.03 -13.93
N LEU A 105 -8.05 -1.29 -12.83
CA LEU A 105 -9.18 -1.02 -11.95
C LEU A 105 -10.28 -0.23 -12.66
N THR A 106 -9.90 0.84 -13.37
CA THR A 106 -10.86 1.67 -14.09
C THR A 106 -11.52 0.92 -15.24
N SER A 107 -10.78 0.13 -16.01
CA SER A 107 -11.34 -0.67 -17.11
C SER A 107 -12.33 -1.72 -16.60
N VAL A 108 -12.00 -2.39 -15.50
CA VAL A 108 -12.91 -3.35 -14.86
C VAL A 108 -14.19 -2.66 -14.40
N LEU A 109 -14.09 -1.59 -13.61
CA LEU A 109 -15.26 -0.91 -13.02
C LEU A 109 -16.06 -0.09 -14.03
N GLN A 110 -15.47 0.26 -15.18
CA GLN A 110 -16.19 0.88 -16.29
C GLN A 110 -17.15 -0.10 -16.95
N ASN A 111 -16.77 -1.38 -17.07
CA ASN A 111 -17.52 -2.39 -17.82
C ASN A 111 -18.34 -3.34 -16.92
N PHE A 112 -17.97 -3.48 -15.65
CA PHE A 112 -18.56 -4.45 -14.73
C PHE A 112 -18.90 -3.84 -13.37
N THR A 113 -19.98 -4.32 -12.79
CA THR A 113 -20.27 -4.22 -11.36
C THR A 113 -19.76 -5.49 -10.67
N LEU A 114 -19.03 -5.35 -9.57
CA LEU A 114 -18.49 -6.48 -8.82
C LEU A 114 -19.54 -7.00 -7.84
N GLY A 115 -19.92 -8.27 -7.99
CA GLY A 115 -20.80 -8.99 -7.05
C GLY A 115 -20.01 -9.95 -6.17
N SER A 116 -20.48 -10.18 -4.94
CA SER A 116 -19.91 -11.15 -4.01
C SER A 116 -20.94 -12.26 -3.73
N PRO A 117 -20.53 -13.54 -3.65
CA PRO A 117 -21.41 -14.61 -3.18
C PRO A 117 -21.64 -14.57 -1.65
N LYS A 118 -20.83 -13.81 -0.91
CA LYS A 118 -21.00 -13.53 0.52
C LYS A 118 -21.64 -12.17 0.74
N ALA A 119 -22.38 -12.00 1.84
CA ALA A 119 -22.80 -10.69 2.32
C ALA A 119 -21.57 -9.82 2.66
N LEU A 120 -21.70 -8.50 2.58
CA LEU A 120 -20.56 -7.58 2.73
C LEU A 120 -19.94 -7.66 4.13
N GLU A 121 -20.78 -7.80 5.15
CA GLU A 121 -20.41 -8.00 6.56
C GLU A 121 -19.60 -9.28 6.81
N ASP A 122 -19.72 -10.28 5.93
CA ASP A 122 -19.03 -11.57 6.04
C ASP A 122 -17.71 -11.62 5.25
N ILE A 123 -17.32 -10.52 4.60
CA ILE A 123 -16.07 -10.43 3.85
C ILE A 123 -14.92 -10.16 4.82
N ASP A 124 -14.10 -11.19 5.06
CA ASP A 124 -12.84 -11.04 5.77
C ASP A 124 -11.77 -10.45 4.84
N ILE A 125 -11.25 -9.29 5.22
CA ILE A 125 -10.16 -8.59 4.50
C ILE A 125 -8.81 -8.72 5.23
N THR A 126 -8.75 -9.49 6.32
CA THR A 126 -7.54 -9.66 7.13
C THR A 126 -6.47 -10.39 6.34
N SER A 127 -5.41 -9.67 5.96
CA SER A 127 -4.29 -10.25 5.21
C SER A 127 -3.53 -11.28 6.04
N GLN A 128 -3.16 -12.39 5.42
CA GLN A 128 -2.27 -13.39 6.01
C GLN A 128 -0.84 -13.17 5.54
N ARG A 129 0.12 -13.31 6.45
CA ARG A 129 1.54 -13.21 6.11
C ARG A 129 1.99 -14.50 5.43
N ASN A 130 2.42 -14.38 4.19
CA ASN A 130 3.03 -15.46 3.43
C ASN A 130 4.49 -15.10 3.10
N GLY A 131 5.40 -15.50 3.99
CA GLY A 131 6.82 -15.16 3.90
C GLY A 131 7.07 -13.65 4.00
N LEU A 132 7.54 -13.07 2.88
CA LEU A 132 7.82 -11.64 2.76
C LEU A 132 6.56 -10.81 2.48
N LEU A 133 5.52 -11.43 1.92
CA LEU A 133 4.33 -10.74 1.44
C LEU A 133 3.17 -10.84 2.43
N LYS A 134 2.33 -9.80 2.47
CA LYS A 134 0.95 -9.90 2.96
C LYS A 134 0.05 -10.25 1.78
N MET A 135 -0.71 -11.34 1.91
CA MET A 135 -1.65 -11.81 0.90
C MET A 135 -3.08 -11.74 1.44
N PRO A 136 -4.06 -11.33 0.62
CA PRO A 136 -5.46 -11.43 1.01
C PRO A 136 -5.87 -12.92 1.15
N PRO A 137 -6.90 -13.21 1.94
CA PRO A 137 -7.51 -14.54 1.95
C PRO A 137 -8.08 -14.88 0.55
N GLU A 138 -8.26 -16.16 0.26
CA GLU A 138 -8.92 -16.57 -0.98
C GLU A 138 -10.37 -16.08 -0.99
N PHE A 139 -10.79 -15.49 -2.10
CA PHE A 139 -12.15 -14.99 -2.29
C PHE A 139 -12.67 -15.28 -3.69
N LYS A 140 -14.00 -15.27 -3.82
CA LYS A 140 -14.70 -15.42 -5.11
C LYS A 140 -15.50 -14.14 -5.36
N LEU A 141 -15.54 -13.72 -6.62
CA LEU A 141 -16.34 -12.59 -7.07
C LEU A 141 -17.01 -12.91 -8.40
N CYS A 142 -18.08 -12.17 -8.70
CA CYS A 142 -18.79 -12.21 -9.96
C CYS A 142 -18.62 -10.87 -10.69
N PHE A 143 -18.34 -10.91 -11.98
CA PHE A 143 -18.30 -9.71 -12.84
C PHE A 143 -19.64 -9.61 -13.58
N LEU A 144 -20.48 -8.66 -13.18
CA LEU A 144 -21.79 -8.43 -13.79
C LEU A 144 -21.66 -7.29 -14.80
N PRO A 145 -21.91 -7.51 -16.11
CA PRO A 145 -21.82 -6.44 -17.11
C PRO A 145 -22.69 -5.23 -16.76
N ARG A 146 -22.18 -4.02 -17.04
CA ARG A 146 -22.89 -2.75 -16.84
C ARG A 146 -23.69 -2.32 -18.07
#